data_AF-A0A8T3PCT8-F1
#
_entry.id   AF-A0A8T3PCT8-F1
#
_cell.length_a   1.000
_cell.length_b   1.000
_cell.length_c   1.000
_cell.angle_alpha   90.00
_cell.angle_beta   90.00
_cell.angle_gamma   90.00
#
_symmetry.space_group_name_H-M   'P 1'
#
loop_
_entity.id
_entity.type
_entity.pdbx_description
1 polymer ?
#
loop_
_entity_poly.entity_id
_entity_poly.type
_entity_poly.pdbx_seq_one_letter_code
_entity_poly.pdbx_strand_id
1 'polypeptide(L)'
;MTAPSVMDDGWWLTTLWGADADTVVDASVVAPLAGPPPESPVAVLGRVLAGALAGLLDQEDGRQLIRLRMPPAADEARPWQRPLLIWLAVRWDPVRAAVMRPNELARELLRAFARAVEASQSPA
;
A
#
# COMPACT_ATOMS: atom_id res chain seq x y z
N MET A 1 -2.29 10.80 -0.81
CA MET A 1 -1.07 10.43 -0.06
C MET A 1 -0.57 11.64 0.71
N THR A 2 -0.08 11.47 1.95
CA THR A 2 0.56 12.55 2.71
C THR A 2 2.00 12.79 2.24
N ALA A 3 2.55 13.96 2.56
CA ALA A 3 3.99 14.18 2.41
C ALA A 3 4.76 13.12 3.23
N PRO A 4 5.72 12.39 2.65
CA PRO A 4 6.49 11.40 3.38
C PRO A 4 7.42 12.05 4.40
N SER A 5 7.49 11.49 5.61
CA SER A 5 8.53 11.80 6.59
C SER A 5 9.64 10.74 6.51
N VAL A 6 10.90 11.17 6.63
CA VAL A 6 12.06 10.28 6.58
C VAL A 6 12.65 10.15 7.98
N MET A 7 12.81 8.92 8.46
CA MET A 7 13.50 8.61 9.71
C MET A 7 15.02 8.54 9.49
N ASP A 8 15.79 8.68 10.57
CA ASP A 8 17.27 8.66 10.53
C ASP A 8 17.85 7.35 9.99
N ASP A 9 17.11 6.24 10.15
CA ASP A 9 17.46 4.90 9.64
C ASP A 9 16.93 4.64 8.21
N GLY A 10 16.45 5.69 7.53
CA GLY A 10 16.05 5.66 6.12
C GLY A 10 14.60 5.22 5.86
N TRP A 11 13.80 4.92 6.89
CA TRP A 11 12.39 4.60 6.68
C TRP A 11 11.59 5.83 6.21
N TRP A 12 10.90 5.66 5.10
CA TRP A 12 9.89 6.58 4.57
C TRP A 12 8.52 6.21 5.13
N LEU A 13 7.93 7.12 5.92
CA LEU A 13 6.59 6.96 6.47
C LEU A 13 5.60 7.84 5.71
N THR A 14 4.49 7.27 5.27
CA THR A 14 3.40 8.03 4.63
C THR A 14 2.05 7.32 4.81
N THR A 15 0.98 8.01 4.41
CA THR A 15 -0.36 7.44 4.30
C THR A 15 -0.80 7.43 2.85
N LEU A 16 -1.37 6.31 2.41
CA LEU A 16 -2.04 6.15 1.12
C LEU A 16 -3.53 6.00 1.38
N TRP A 17 -4.37 6.57 0.53
CA TRP A 17 -5.82 6.37 0.62
C TRP A 17 -6.47 6.47 -0.76
N GLY A 18 -7.58 5.77 -0.93
CA GLY A 18 -8.54 6.03 -2.01
C GLY A 18 -9.58 7.03 -1.53
N ALA A 19 -9.95 7.99 -2.37
CA ALA A 19 -11.00 8.96 -2.07
C ALA A 19 -11.87 9.19 -3.31
N ASP A 20 -13.12 9.57 -3.06
CA ASP A 20 -14.00 10.18 -4.05
C ASP A 20 -13.98 11.72 -3.91
N ALA A 21 -15.00 12.41 -4.39
CA ALA A 21 -15.09 13.87 -4.32
C ALA A 21 -15.22 14.40 -2.88
N ASP A 22 -15.74 13.59 -1.95
CA ASP A 22 -16.22 14.05 -0.64
C ASP A 22 -15.49 13.36 0.52
N THR A 23 -15.01 12.12 0.37
CA THR A 23 -14.47 11.32 1.48
C THR A 23 -13.44 10.26 1.06
N VAL A 24 -12.75 9.68 2.05
CA VAL A 24 -12.03 8.41 1.91
C VAL A 24 -13.07 7.30 1.72
N VAL A 25 -12.93 6.50 0.66
CA VAL A 25 -13.87 5.41 0.35
C VAL A 25 -13.61 4.20 1.25
N ASP A 26 -14.61 3.34 1.42
CA ASP A 26 -14.40 2.04 2.06
C ASP A 26 -13.63 1.08 1.15
N ALA A 27 -12.80 0.23 1.77
CA ALA A 27 -12.06 -0.82 1.07
C ALA A 27 -12.99 -1.83 0.38
N SER A 28 -14.25 -1.95 0.81
CA SER A 28 -15.27 -2.80 0.19
C SER A 28 -15.55 -2.42 -1.27
N VAL A 29 -15.32 -1.17 -1.67
CA VAL A 29 -15.45 -0.70 -3.07
C VAL A 29 -14.44 -1.39 -3.98
N VAL A 30 -13.29 -1.78 -3.43
CA VAL A 30 -12.18 -2.42 -4.17
C VAL A 30 -12.03 -3.90 -3.81
N ALA A 31 -13.03 -4.47 -3.12
CA ALA A 31 -13.04 -5.88 -2.76
C ALA A 31 -13.10 -6.78 -4.01
N PRO A 32 -12.51 -7.99 -3.95
CA PRO A 32 -12.66 -9.00 -4.99
C PRO A 32 -14.12 -9.22 -5.36
N LEU A 33 -14.42 -9.24 -6.66
CA LEU A 33 -15.78 -9.34 -7.19
C LEU A 33 -16.40 -10.73 -7.00
N ALA A 34 -15.60 -11.76 -6.71
CA ALA A 34 -16.04 -13.15 -6.61
C ALA A 34 -15.71 -13.76 -5.24
N GLY A 35 -16.74 -14.27 -4.56
CA GLY A 35 -16.64 -14.97 -3.27
C GLY A 35 -16.41 -14.05 -2.07
N PRO A 36 -16.70 -14.49 -0.83
CA PRO A 36 -16.29 -13.74 0.35
C PRO A 36 -14.76 -13.69 0.38
N PRO A 37 -14.13 -12.50 0.35
CA PRO A 37 -12.68 -12.41 0.29
C PRO A 37 -12.08 -13.04 1.55
N PRO A 38 -11.30 -14.14 1.43
CA PRO A 38 -10.84 -14.90 2.58
C PRO A 38 -9.75 -14.16 3.38
N GLU A 39 -9.08 -13.19 2.75
CA GLU A 39 -7.99 -12.41 3.35
C GLU A 39 -8.43 -10.97 3.64
N SER A 40 -7.80 -10.35 4.65
CA SER A 40 -7.99 -8.93 4.94
C SER A 40 -7.51 -8.03 3.78
N PRO A 41 -8.07 -6.82 3.60
CA PRO A 41 -7.65 -5.92 2.53
C PRO A 41 -6.15 -5.62 2.53
N VAL A 42 -5.55 -5.45 3.71
CA VAL A 42 -4.12 -5.16 3.84
C VAL A 42 -3.24 -6.30 3.35
N ALA A 43 -3.68 -7.55 3.48
CA ALA A 43 -2.94 -8.71 2.97
C ALA A 43 -2.97 -8.75 1.43
N VAL A 44 -4.13 -8.51 0.83
CA VAL A 44 -4.31 -8.49 -0.63
C VAL A 44 -3.54 -7.33 -1.25
N LEU A 45 -3.82 -6.10 -0.80
CA LEU A 45 -3.18 -4.89 -1.32
C LEU A 45 -1.68 -4.90 -1.05
N GLY A 46 -1.26 -5.37 0.13
CA GLY A 46 0.15 -5.46 0.51
C GLY A 46 0.95 -6.39 -0.39
N ARG A 47 0.40 -7.54 -0.77
CA ARG A 47 1.03 -8.48 -1.71
C ARG A 47 1.29 -7.82 -3.07
N VAL A 48 0.27 -7.17 -3.63
CA VAL A 48 0.40 -6.51 -4.94
C VAL A 48 1.34 -5.31 -4.86
N LEU A 49 1.24 -4.51 -3.80
CA LEU A 49 2.09 -3.33 -3.61
C LEU A 49 3.58 -3.72 -3.48
N ALA A 50 3.88 -4.73 -2.66
CA ALA A 50 5.24 -5.25 -2.49
C ALA A 50 5.81 -5.79 -3.82
N GLY A 51 5.00 -6.53 -4.58
CA GLY A 51 5.38 -7.02 -5.91
C GLY A 51 5.62 -5.89 -6.91
N ALA A 52 4.75 -4.88 -6.95
CA ALA A 52 4.86 -3.75 -7.87
C ALA A 52 6.07 -2.83 -7.57
N LEU A 53 6.54 -2.81 -6.32
CA LEU A 53 7.71 -2.05 -5.88
C LEU A 53 8.99 -2.91 -5.83
N ALA A 54 8.93 -4.17 -6.29
CA ALA A 54 10.09 -5.04 -6.30
C ALA A 54 11.24 -4.42 -7.12
N GLY A 55 12.45 -4.44 -6.56
CA GLY A 55 13.63 -3.81 -7.15
C GLY A 55 13.79 -2.32 -6.86
N LEU A 56 12.81 -1.68 -6.22
CA LEU A 56 12.91 -0.32 -5.65
C LEU A 56 13.04 -0.33 -4.13
N LEU A 57 12.54 -1.37 -3.47
CA LEU A 57 12.65 -1.54 -2.02
C LEU A 57 14.00 -2.17 -1.66
N ASP A 58 14.58 -1.68 -0.56
CA ASP A 58 15.72 -2.31 0.08
C ASP A 58 15.32 -3.67 0.67
N GLN A 59 16.32 -4.51 0.94
CA GLN A 59 16.12 -5.87 1.44
C GLN A 59 17.06 -6.19 2.61
N GLU A 60 16.53 -6.92 3.58
CA GLU A 60 17.29 -7.47 4.71
C GLU A 60 16.91 -8.95 4.86
N ASP A 61 17.90 -9.83 4.95
CA ASP A 61 17.71 -11.29 4.99
C ASP A 61 16.77 -11.83 3.89
N GLY A 62 16.87 -11.26 2.69
CA GLY A 62 16.05 -11.61 1.53
C GLY A 62 14.58 -11.15 1.61
N ARG A 63 14.25 -10.27 2.56
CA ARG A 63 12.90 -9.71 2.73
C ARG A 63 12.87 -8.24 2.37
N GLN A 64 11.88 -7.86 1.56
CA GLN A 64 11.63 -6.47 1.22
C GLN A 64 11.24 -5.65 2.46
N LEU A 65 11.78 -4.44 2.55
CA LEU A 65 11.56 -3.54 3.68
C LEU A 65 10.35 -2.65 3.43
N ILE A 66 9.17 -3.27 3.62
CA ILE A 66 7.87 -2.63 3.54
C ILE A 66 6.99 -3.10 4.70
N ARG A 67 6.27 -2.16 5.30
CA ARG A 67 5.30 -2.43 6.37
C ARG A 67 4.02 -1.67 6.06
N LEU A 68 2.90 -2.38 6.13
CA LEU A 68 1.57 -1.81 5.89
C LEU A 68 0.69 -2.05 7.11
N ARG A 69 -0.12 -1.06 7.44
CA ARG A 69 -1.24 -1.21 8.39
C ARG A 69 -2.45 -0.48 7.84
N MET A 70 -3.63 -0.94 8.24
CA MET A 70 -4.89 -0.24 7.99
C MET A 70 -5.57 0.01 9.35
N PRO A 71 -6.49 0.99 9.41
CA PRO A 71 -7.40 1.10 10.55
C PRO A 71 -8.08 -0.24 10.85
N PRO A 72 -8.42 -0.53 12.12
CA PRO A 72 -9.19 -1.71 12.45
C PRO A 72 -10.55 -1.67 11.74
N ALA A 73 -11.09 -2.84 11.38
CA ALA A 73 -12.49 -2.91 10.95
C ALA A 73 -13.39 -2.74 12.18
N ALA A 74 -14.54 -2.11 11.97
CA ALA A 74 -15.58 -2.04 13.00
C ALA A 74 -16.15 -3.44 13.32
N ASP A 75 -16.18 -4.33 12.31
CA ASP A 75 -16.58 -5.72 12.41
C ASP A 75 -15.49 -6.63 11.80
N GLU A 76 -14.83 -7.45 12.62
CA GLU A 76 -13.77 -8.36 12.16
C GLU A 76 -14.30 -9.47 11.23
N ALA A 77 -15.59 -9.81 11.30
CA ALA A 77 -16.22 -10.72 10.35
C ALA A 77 -16.43 -10.09 8.97
N ARG A 78 -16.27 -8.76 8.86
CA ARG A 78 -16.37 -7.99 7.61
C ARG A 78 -15.11 -7.17 7.41
N PRO A 79 -13.95 -7.81 7.18
CA PRO A 79 -12.68 -7.13 7.20
C PRO A 79 -12.50 -6.10 6.09
N TRP A 80 -13.39 -6.04 5.09
CA TRP A 80 -13.37 -5.04 4.02
C TRP A 80 -14.25 -3.81 4.30
N GLN A 81 -15.09 -3.83 5.33
CA GLN A 81 -15.88 -2.67 5.77
C GLN A 81 -15.03 -1.78 6.70
N ARG A 82 -14.09 -1.05 6.08
CA ARG A 82 -13.20 -0.09 6.74
C ARG A 82 -12.70 0.92 5.70
N PRO A 83 -12.23 2.11 6.11
CA PRO A 83 -11.63 3.06 5.17
C PRO A 83 -10.47 2.46 4.37
N LEU A 84 -10.43 2.73 3.07
CA LEU A 84 -9.30 2.42 2.19
C LEU A 84 -8.16 3.40 2.49
N LEU A 85 -7.53 3.20 3.64
CA LEU A 85 -6.41 3.97 4.15
C LEU A 85 -5.31 3.02 4.62
N ILE A 86 -4.09 3.23 4.14
CA ILE A 86 -2.90 2.46 4.48
C ILE A 86 -1.88 3.38 5.13
N TRP A 87 -1.46 3.05 6.36
CA TRP A 87 -0.21 3.53 6.93
C TRP A 87 0.93 2.70 6.37
N LEU A 88 1.86 3.36 5.68
CA LEU A 88 2.95 2.72 4.99
C LEU A 88 4.28 3.16 5.58
N ALA A 89 5.15 2.20 5.84
CA ALA A 89 6.58 2.42 5.99
C ALA A 89 7.31 1.66 4.89
N VAL A 90 8.22 2.30 4.17
CA VAL A 90 9.10 1.67 3.17
C VAL A 90 10.54 2.11 3.38
N ARG A 91 11.50 1.22 3.16
CA ARG A 91 12.90 1.63 2.97
C ARG A 91 13.27 1.40 1.51
N TRP A 92 13.64 2.48 0.83
CA TRP A 92 14.06 2.43 -0.57
C TRP A 92 15.47 1.85 -0.67
N ASP A 93 15.73 1.11 -1.73
CA ASP A 93 17.09 0.69 -2.07
C ASP A 93 17.99 1.93 -2.18
N PRO A 94 19.14 1.98 -1.49
CA PRO A 94 19.95 3.19 -1.42
C PRO A 94 20.53 3.61 -2.77
N VAL A 95 20.78 2.66 -3.69
CA VAL A 95 21.28 2.97 -5.04
C VAL A 95 20.16 3.61 -5.87
N ARG A 96 18.93 3.08 -5.78
CA ARG A 96 17.75 3.68 -6.43
C ARG A 96 17.44 5.05 -5.84
N ALA A 97 17.45 5.18 -4.52
CA ALA A 97 17.17 6.45 -3.83
C ALA A 97 18.19 7.55 -4.18
N ALA A 98 19.46 7.19 -4.46
CA ALA A 98 20.49 8.14 -4.84
C ALA A 98 20.30 8.74 -6.25
N VAL A 99 19.60 8.04 -7.15
CA VAL A 99 19.42 8.46 -8.55
C VAL A 99 18.00 8.93 -8.87
N MET A 100 17.06 8.78 -7.94
CA MET A 100 15.67 9.20 -8.09
C MET A 100 15.37 10.39 -7.18
N ARG A 101 14.61 11.36 -7.70
CA ARG A 101 14.07 12.44 -6.88
C ARG A 101 12.96 11.89 -5.96
N PRO A 102 12.72 12.51 -4.80
CA PRO A 102 11.62 12.14 -3.90
C PRO A 102 10.25 12.05 -4.60
N ASN A 103 9.96 12.97 -5.52
CA ASN A 103 8.70 12.97 -6.28
C ASN A 103 8.59 11.80 -7.28
N GLU A 104 9.71 11.24 -7.72
CA GLU A 104 9.73 10.06 -8.60
C GLU A 104 9.41 8.80 -7.77
N LEU A 105 10.01 8.66 -6.59
CA LEU A 105 9.68 7.59 -5.64
C LEU A 105 8.21 7.64 -5.21
N ALA A 106 7.71 8.84 -4.88
CA ALA A 106 6.30 9.06 -4.56
C ALA A 106 5.37 8.66 -5.72
N ARG A 107 5.76 8.94 -6.96
CA ARG A 107 4.98 8.58 -8.15
C ARG A 107 4.96 7.08 -8.39
N GLU A 108 6.08 6.38 -8.23
CA GLU A 108 6.12 4.93 -8.31
C GLU A 108 5.27 4.28 -7.22
N LEU A 109 5.31 4.82 -5.99
CA LEU A 109 4.45 4.36 -4.91
C LEU A 109 2.95 4.53 -5.22
N LEU A 110 2.55 5.70 -5.72
CA LEU A 110 1.16 5.96 -6.10
C LEU A 110 0.69 5.07 -7.27
N ARG A 111 1.55 4.82 -8.26
CA ARG A 111 1.28 3.89 -9.37
C ARG A 111 1.11 2.46 -8.88
N ALA A 112 1.99 2.02 -7.98
CA ALA A 112 1.92 0.69 -7.39
C ALA A 112 0.63 0.53 -6.55
N PHE A 113 0.23 1.57 -5.82
CA PHE A 113 -1.02 1.57 -5.05
C PHE A 113 -2.26 1.51 -5.96
N ALA A 114 -2.29 2.31 -7.03
CA ALA A 114 -3.39 2.25 -8.01
C ALA A 114 -3.51 0.84 -8.64
N ARG A 115 -2.40 0.24 -9.03
CA ARG A 115 -2.38 -1.15 -9.53
C ARG A 115 -2.87 -2.16 -8.49
N ALA A 116 -2.51 -1.98 -7.22
CA ALA A 116 -2.98 -2.87 -6.16
C ALA A 116 -4.51 -2.82 -6.01
N VAL A 117 -5.10 -1.63 -6.12
CA VAL A 117 -6.55 -1.41 -6.12
C VAL A 117 -7.23 -2.04 -7.34
N GLU A 118 -6.66 -1.87 -8.53
CA GLU A 118 -7.21 -2.46 -9.76
C GLU A 118 -7.12 -4.00 -9.74
N ALA A 119 -5.98 -4.54 -9.30
CA ALA A 119 -5.75 -5.97 -9.22
C ALA A 119 -6.64 -6.66 -8.18
N SER A 120 -7.00 -5.97 -7.08
CA SER A 120 -7.86 -6.57 -6.05
C SER A 120 -9.29 -6.82 -6.53
N GLN A 121 -9.74 -6.15 -7.61
CA GLN A 121 -11.05 -6.37 -8.22
C GLN A 121 -11.05 -7.47 -9.30
N SER A 122 -9.88 -7.94 -9.72
CA SER A 122 -9.77 -8.96 -10.76
C SER A 122 -10.12 -10.35 -10.21
N PRO A 123 -10.77 -11.23 -11.00
CA PRO A 123 -10.94 -12.63 -10.64
C PRO A 123 -9.57 -13.29 -10.46
N ALA A 124 -9.43 -14.12 -9.42
CA ALA A 124 -8.23 -14.94 -9.19
C ALA A 124 -8.08 -16.07 -10.23
#